data_AF-A0A6P6U9J1-F1
#
_entry.id   AF-A0A6P6U9J1-F1
#
_cell.length_a   1.000
_cell.length_b   1.000
_cell.length_c   1.000
_cell.angle_alpha   90.00
_cell.angle_beta   90.00
_cell.angle_gamma   90.00
#
_symmetry.space_group_name_H-M   'P 1'
#
loop_
_entity.id
_entity.type
_entity.pdbx_description
1 polymer ?
#
loop_
_entity_poly.entity_id
_entity_poly.type
_entity_poly.pdbx_seq_one_letter_code
_entity_poly.pdbx_strand_id
1 'polypeptide(L)'
;MSSDPDKLIAKADKLTKLSLTRWSADWKSATVLYEQAANAFRLSKKHEKAKEAFEKASKGQEMLSSPWDAAKHMESAATVAKELGNWREVADFYRRASELYIECGRSQPASDALAKGARALEDALPEDAVKLYIDACETLEEDGKEQMAFDLYRAAASVYLKLEKYTDAATVLLRWALAADKCNATHSQCKV
;
A
#
# COMPACT_ATOMS: atom_id res chain seq x y z
N MET A 1 23.82 17.83 -12.04
CA MET A 1 23.43 18.79 -10.98
C MET A 1 21.98 18.50 -10.63
N SER A 2 21.69 17.88 -9.48
CA SER A 2 20.29 17.70 -9.08
C SER A 2 19.74 19.06 -8.65
N SER A 3 18.61 19.45 -9.22
CA SER A 3 17.87 20.63 -8.78
C SER A 3 17.53 20.48 -7.29
N ASP A 4 17.69 21.56 -6.53
CA ASP A 4 17.35 21.61 -5.10
C ASP A 4 15.90 21.14 -4.86
N PRO A 5 15.67 20.06 -4.08
CA PRO A 5 14.34 19.48 -3.91
C PRO A 5 13.35 20.44 -3.25
N ASP A 6 13.81 21.33 -2.37
CA ASP A 6 12.94 22.34 -1.75
C ASP A 6 12.43 23.35 -2.81
N LYS A 7 13.24 23.68 -3.83
CA LYS A 7 12.82 24.50 -4.97
C LYS A 7 11.85 23.77 -5.89
N LEU A 8 12.01 22.46 -6.07
CA LEU A 8 11.09 21.63 -6.85
C LEU A 8 9.70 21.61 -6.20
N ILE A 9 9.62 21.41 -4.88
CA ILE A 9 8.35 21.49 -4.13
C ILE A 9 7.71 22.87 -4.28
N ALA A 10 8.46 23.95 -4.04
CA ALA A 10 7.91 25.30 -4.15
C ALA A 10 7.39 25.63 -5.57
N LYS A 11 8.03 25.08 -6.61
CA LYS A 11 7.57 25.22 -7.99
C LYS A 11 6.29 24.40 -8.23
N ALA A 12 6.24 23.16 -7.74
CA ALA A 12 5.08 22.29 -7.83
C ALA A 12 3.85 22.88 -7.10
N ASP A 13 4.03 23.36 -5.86
CA ASP A 13 2.97 23.98 -5.05
C ASP A 13 2.41 25.25 -5.72
N LYS A 14 3.24 25.99 -6.47
CA LYS A 14 2.74 27.12 -7.28
C LYS A 14 1.84 26.62 -8.40
N LEU A 15 2.22 25.53 -9.08
CA LEU A 15 1.46 24.97 -10.22
C LEU A 15 0.10 24.42 -9.82
N THR A 16 -0.06 23.95 -8.58
CA THR A 16 -1.34 23.43 -8.06
C THR A 16 -2.26 24.52 -7.51
N LYS A 17 -1.74 25.71 -7.16
CA LYS A 17 -2.53 26.82 -6.64
C LYS A 17 -3.04 27.73 -7.76
N LEU A 18 -4.32 28.06 -7.68
CA LEU A 18 -4.93 29.11 -8.50
C LEU A 18 -4.39 30.48 -8.08
N SER A 19 -4.26 31.39 -9.04
CA SER A 19 -3.86 32.78 -8.80
C SER A 19 -4.50 33.70 -9.85
N LEU A 20 -4.39 35.02 -9.65
CA LEU A 20 -4.96 36.01 -10.60
C LEU A 20 -4.48 35.79 -12.06
N THR A 21 -3.30 35.20 -12.25
CA THR A 21 -2.73 34.88 -13.57
C THR A 21 -2.81 33.39 -13.93
N ARG A 22 -3.33 32.53 -13.05
CA ARG A 22 -3.45 31.07 -13.25
C ARG A 22 -4.81 30.55 -12.82
N TRP A 23 -5.65 30.30 -13.81
CA TRP A 23 -7.06 29.96 -13.64
C TRP A 23 -7.32 28.45 -13.67
N SER A 24 -6.28 27.65 -13.90
CA SER A 24 -6.31 26.19 -13.81
C SER A 24 -5.03 25.66 -13.13
N ALA A 25 -5.18 24.58 -12.38
CA ALA A 25 -4.05 23.89 -11.75
C ALA A 25 -3.37 22.97 -12.77
N ASP A 26 -2.06 23.10 -12.92
CA ASP A 26 -1.24 22.21 -13.77
C ASP A 26 -0.73 21.03 -12.93
N TRP A 27 -1.62 20.08 -12.67
CA TRP A 27 -1.31 18.86 -11.93
C TRP A 27 -0.28 18.00 -12.65
N LYS A 28 -0.30 17.97 -14.00
CA LYS A 28 0.63 17.15 -14.79
C LYS A 28 2.08 17.54 -14.53
N SER A 29 2.39 18.84 -14.63
CA SER A 29 3.74 19.34 -14.35
C SER A 29 4.07 19.27 -12.86
N ALA A 30 3.10 19.53 -11.97
CA ALA A 30 3.32 19.50 -10.53
C ALA A 30 3.68 18.09 -10.02
N THR A 31 2.96 17.05 -10.45
CA THR A 31 3.18 15.66 -10.05
C THR A 31 4.61 15.20 -10.35
N VAL A 32 5.11 15.48 -11.55
CA VAL A 32 6.49 15.14 -11.95
C VAL A 32 7.51 15.83 -11.05
N LEU A 33 7.26 17.10 -10.67
CA LEU A 33 8.15 17.83 -9.78
C LEU A 33 8.10 17.30 -8.34
N TYR A 34 6.92 16.92 -7.84
CA TYR A 34 6.78 16.27 -6.53
C TYR A 34 7.53 14.94 -6.48
N GLU A 35 7.41 14.10 -7.51
CA GLU A 35 8.12 12.82 -7.59
C GLU A 35 9.64 13.02 -7.64
N GLN A 36 10.13 13.96 -8.44
CA GLN A 36 11.56 14.30 -8.50
C GLN A 36 12.08 14.78 -7.14
N ALA A 37 11.32 15.64 -6.46
CA ALA A 37 11.66 16.13 -5.13
C ALA A 37 11.65 15.00 -4.09
N ALA A 38 10.65 14.12 -4.11
CA ALA A 38 10.53 12.97 -3.21
C ALA A 38 11.74 12.05 -3.32
N ASN A 39 12.14 11.70 -4.54
CA ASN A 39 13.32 10.89 -4.80
C ASN A 39 14.61 11.57 -4.32
N ALA A 40 14.76 12.87 -4.57
CA ALA A 40 15.93 13.63 -4.11
C ALA A 40 15.99 13.76 -2.58
N PHE A 41 14.85 13.95 -1.90
CA PHE A 41 14.77 13.96 -0.44
C PHE A 41 15.11 12.58 0.14
N ARG A 42 14.61 11.50 -0.45
CA ARG A 42 14.91 10.12 -0.04
C ARG A 42 16.41 9.83 -0.15
N LEU A 43 17.03 10.18 -1.28
CA LEU A 43 18.49 10.06 -1.47
C LEU A 43 19.30 10.89 -0.46
N SER A 44 18.76 12.03 -0.03
CA SER A 44 19.36 12.90 0.97
C SER A 44 19.01 12.52 2.42
N LYS A 45 18.36 11.36 2.65
CA LYS A 45 17.88 10.86 3.96
C LYS A 45 16.94 11.82 4.70
N LYS A 46 16.28 12.73 3.97
CA LYS A 46 15.22 13.60 4.51
C LYS A 46 13.88 12.88 4.36
N HIS A 47 13.72 11.77 5.06
CA HIS A 47 12.60 10.82 4.86
C HIS A 47 11.23 11.47 5.07
N GLU A 48 11.04 12.33 6.07
CA GLU A 48 9.75 13.01 6.28
C GLU A 48 9.31 13.83 5.07
N LYS A 49 10.22 14.66 4.52
CA LYS A 49 9.95 15.45 3.32
C LYS A 49 9.74 14.58 2.08
N ALA A 50 10.43 13.44 1.99
CA ALA A 50 10.25 12.50 0.89
C ALA A 50 8.85 11.88 0.92
N LYS A 51 8.38 11.48 2.10
CA LYS A 51 7.03 10.93 2.34
C LYS A 51 5.96 11.93 1.91
N GLU A 52 6.00 13.15 2.46
CA GLU A 52 5.05 14.21 2.10
C GLU A 52 5.03 14.52 0.60
N ALA A 53 6.21 14.51 -0.04
CA ALA A 53 6.32 14.73 -1.47
C ALA A 53 5.72 13.58 -2.30
N PHE A 54 5.86 12.32 -1.89
CA PHE A 54 5.17 11.18 -2.52
C PHE A 54 3.66 11.26 -2.33
N GLU A 55 3.17 11.68 -1.15
CA GLU A 55 1.73 11.89 -0.92
C GLU A 55 1.17 12.96 -1.86
N LYS A 56 1.87 14.08 -2.03
CA LYS A 56 1.51 15.12 -2.99
C LYS A 56 1.55 14.62 -4.44
N ALA A 57 2.54 13.80 -4.81
CA ALA A 57 2.61 13.18 -6.13
C ALA A 57 1.42 12.25 -6.38
N SER A 58 1.06 11.41 -5.40
CA SER A 58 -0.13 10.55 -5.47
C SER A 58 -1.40 11.38 -5.65
N LYS A 59 -1.57 12.44 -4.86
CA LYS A 59 -2.73 13.33 -5.01
C LYS A 59 -2.78 13.94 -6.41
N GLY A 60 -1.64 14.34 -6.94
CA GLY A 60 -1.55 14.83 -8.30
C GLY A 60 -1.96 13.80 -9.35
N GLN A 61 -1.60 12.53 -9.19
CA GLN A 61 -2.06 11.45 -10.09
C GLN A 61 -3.57 11.21 -9.98
N GLU A 62 -4.16 11.27 -8.79
CA GLU A 62 -5.63 11.21 -8.63
C GLU A 62 -6.33 12.36 -9.37
N MET A 63 -5.79 13.58 -9.28
CA MET A 63 -6.33 14.75 -9.98
C MET A 63 -6.21 14.64 -11.52
N LEU A 64 -5.30 13.79 -11.99
CA LEU A 64 -5.12 13.44 -13.41
C LEU A 64 -5.91 12.19 -13.81
N SER A 65 -6.73 11.64 -12.91
CA SER A 65 -7.48 10.40 -13.12
C SER A 65 -6.59 9.20 -13.44
N SER A 66 -5.40 9.12 -12.83
CA SER A 66 -4.51 7.96 -12.87
C SER A 66 -4.39 7.28 -11.49
N PRO A 67 -5.43 6.55 -11.03
CA PRO A 67 -5.40 5.87 -9.72
C PRO A 67 -4.28 4.82 -9.63
N TRP A 68 -3.92 4.18 -10.75
CA TRP A 68 -2.82 3.22 -10.79
C TRP A 68 -1.46 3.83 -10.42
N ASP A 69 -1.14 5.01 -10.98
CA ASP A 69 0.12 5.68 -10.65
C ASP A 69 0.06 6.36 -9.27
N ALA A 70 -1.14 6.79 -8.84
CA ALA A 70 -1.36 7.23 -7.47
C ALA A 70 -1.02 6.11 -6.46
N ALA A 71 -1.50 4.88 -6.70
CA ALA A 71 -1.23 3.73 -5.86
C ALA A 71 0.28 3.45 -5.70
N LYS A 72 1.05 3.55 -6.79
CA LYS A 72 2.51 3.39 -6.75
C LYS A 72 3.21 4.46 -5.91
N HIS A 73 2.73 5.71 -5.95
CA HIS A 73 3.26 6.75 -5.08
C HIS A 73 2.89 6.52 -3.62
N MET A 74 1.70 5.99 -3.32
CA MET A 74 1.33 5.54 -1.97
C MET A 74 2.21 4.40 -1.48
N GLU A 75 2.50 3.38 -2.29
CA GLU A 75 3.47 2.34 -1.94
C GLU A 75 4.86 2.94 -1.67
N SER A 76 5.27 3.95 -2.46
CA SER A 76 6.54 4.66 -2.23
C SER A 76 6.53 5.43 -0.91
N ALA A 77 5.44 6.12 -0.56
CA ALA A 77 5.27 6.77 0.74
C ALA A 77 5.33 5.75 1.89
N ALA A 78 4.69 4.59 1.73
CA ALA A 78 4.75 3.50 2.71
C ALA A 78 6.19 3.01 2.95
N THR A 79 6.99 2.85 1.90
CA THR A 79 8.40 2.45 2.05
C THR A 79 9.21 3.48 2.84
N VAL A 80 8.94 4.77 2.64
CA VAL A 80 9.62 5.86 3.38
C VAL A 80 9.12 5.94 4.82
N ALA A 81 7.82 5.75 5.06
CA ALA A 81 7.25 5.69 6.42
C ALA A 81 7.85 4.53 7.23
N LYS A 82 8.15 3.40 6.57
CA LYS A 82 8.86 2.28 7.17
C LYS A 82 10.28 2.68 7.60
N GLU A 83 11.02 3.43 6.78
CA GLU A 83 12.36 3.94 7.13
C GLU A 83 12.33 4.90 8.34
N LEU A 84 11.22 5.59 8.55
CA LEU A 84 10.98 6.46 9.72
C LEU A 84 10.54 5.69 10.97
N GLY A 85 10.17 4.41 10.85
CA GLY A 85 9.55 3.64 11.94
C GLY A 85 8.10 4.04 12.23
N ASN A 86 7.43 4.76 11.31
CA ASN A 86 6.04 5.17 11.44
C ASN A 86 5.10 4.04 11.02
N TRP A 87 5.06 2.96 11.79
CA TRP A 87 4.35 1.72 11.44
C TRP A 87 2.85 1.89 11.14
N ARG A 88 2.16 2.79 11.84
CA ARG A 88 0.75 3.08 11.56
C ARG A 88 0.55 3.68 10.17
N GLU A 89 1.40 4.64 9.80
CA GLU A 89 1.35 5.25 8.46
C GLU A 89 1.68 4.23 7.37
N VAL A 90 2.58 3.27 7.62
CA VAL A 90 2.84 2.16 6.68
C VAL A 90 1.55 1.41 6.36
N ALA A 91 0.77 1.06 7.37
CA ALA A 91 -0.52 0.39 7.19
C ALA A 91 -1.49 1.26 6.36
N ASP A 92 -1.61 2.53 6.72
CA ASP A 92 -2.56 3.46 6.08
C ASP A 92 -2.20 3.70 4.60
N PHE A 93 -0.92 3.86 4.27
CA PHE A 93 -0.48 4.03 2.90
C PHE A 93 -0.70 2.77 2.04
N TYR A 94 -0.45 1.57 2.58
CA TYR A 94 -0.72 0.34 1.83
C TYR A 94 -2.23 0.06 1.67
N ARG A 95 -3.07 0.42 2.65
CA ARG A 95 -4.54 0.39 2.49
C ARG A 95 -4.97 1.34 1.39
N ARG A 96 -4.46 2.59 1.40
CA ARG A 96 -4.79 3.56 0.36
C ARG A 96 -4.33 3.11 -1.04
N ALA A 97 -3.15 2.50 -1.14
CA ALA A 97 -2.69 1.90 -2.39
C ALA A 97 -3.62 0.78 -2.87
N SER A 98 -4.09 -0.07 -1.95
CA SER A 98 -5.05 -1.14 -2.24
C SER A 98 -6.37 -0.59 -2.80
N GLU A 99 -6.97 0.40 -2.14
CA GLU A 99 -8.19 1.08 -2.60
C GLU A 99 -8.03 1.60 -4.03
N LEU A 100 -6.92 2.28 -4.33
CA LEU A 100 -6.63 2.82 -5.66
C LEU A 100 -6.46 1.71 -6.72
N TYR A 101 -5.87 0.56 -6.36
CA TYR A 101 -5.81 -0.60 -7.26
C TYR A 101 -7.20 -1.25 -7.47
N ILE A 102 -8.07 -1.25 -6.47
CA ILE A 102 -9.47 -1.68 -6.60
C ILE A 102 -10.26 -0.75 -7.52
N GLU A 103 -10.07 0.57 -7.42
CA GLU A 103 -10.66 1.56 -8.35
C GLU A 103 -10.25 1.28 -9.81
N CYS A 104 -9.07 0.67 -10.02
CA CYS A 104 -8.61 0.23 -11.35
C CYS A 104 -9.21 -1.12 -11.81
N GLY A 105 -10.03 -1.78 -10.99
CA GLY A 105 -10.50 -3.15 -11.23
C GLY A 105 -9.37 -4.18 -11.18
N ARG A 106 -8.42 -4.00 -10.25
CA ARG A 106 -7.20 -4.82 -10.12
C ARG A 106 -7.05 -5.35 -8.70
N SER A 107 -7.83 -6.38 -8.37
CA SER A 107 -7.80 -7.10 -7.07
C SER A 107 -6.43 -7.67 -6.71
N GLN A 108 -5.70 -8.25 -7.67
CA GLN A 108 -4.40 -8.86 -7.38
C GLN A 108 -3.35 -7.82 -6.91
N PRO A 109 -3.09 -6.72 -7.64
CA PRO A 109 -2.25 -5.63 -7.13
C PRO A 109 -2.71 -5.04 -5.79
N ALA A 110 -4.03 -4.95 -5.57
CA ALA A 110 -4.59 -4.47 -4.31
C ALA A 110 -4.22 -5.39 -3.13
N SER A 111 -4.45 -6.69 -3.29
CA SER A 111 -4.05 -7.73 -2.33
C SER A 111 -2.54 -7.76 -2.11
N ASP A 112 -1.73 -7.66 -3.17
CA ASP A 112 -0.27 -7.62 -3.09
C ASP A 112 0.22 -6.40 -2.29
N ALA A 113 -0.42 -5.24 -2.42
CA ALA A 113 -0.09 -4.05 -1.64
C ALA A 113 -0.37 -4.26 -0.14
N LEU A 114 -1.56 -4.79 0.20
CA LEU A 114 -1.91 -5.12 1.58
C LEU A 114 -0.95 -6.16 2.18
N ALA A 115 -0.58 -7.20 1.43
CA ALA A 115 0.36 -8.22 1.86
C ALA A 115 1.77 -7.66 2.09
N LYS A 116 2.24 -6.71 1.28
CA LYS A 116 3.50 -5.98 1.53
C LYS A 116 3.44 -5.18 2.83
N GLY A 117 2.32 -4.49 3.08
CA GLY A 117 2.08 -3.78 4.34
C GLY A 117 2.08 -4.71 5.53
N ALA A 118 1.36 -5.84 5.45
CA ALA A 118 1.31 -6.85 6.50
C ALA A 118 2.72 -7.36 6.87
N ARG A 119 3.53 -7.77 5.88
CA ARG A 119 4.91 -8.21 6.09
C ARG A 119 5.79 -7.16 6.77
N ALA A 120 5.56 -5.87 6.47
CA ALA A 120 6.32 -4.80 7.09
C ALA A 120 5.96 -4.58 8.57
N LEU A 121 4.79 -5.05 9.02
CA LEU A 121 4.26 -4.86 10.36
C LEU A 121 4.41 -6.08 11.27
N GLU A 122 4.77 -7.27 10.76
CA GLU A 122 4.78 -8.50 11.55
C GLU A 122 5.55 -8.39 12.87
N ASP A 123 6.67 -7.68 12.89
CA ASP A 123 7.49 -7.53 14.11
C ASP A 123 7.02 -6.37 15.00
N ALA A 124 6.53 -5.29 14.39
CA ALA A 124 6.24 -4.03 15.11
C ALA A 124 4.78 -3.92 15.58
N LEU A 125 3.83 -4.35 14.75
CA LEU A 125 2.39 -4.30 14.98
C LEU A 125 1.73 -5.61 14.46
N PRO A 126 2.00 -6.76 15.09
CA PRO A 126 1.59 -8.07 14.57
C PRO A 126 0.06 -8.22 14.44
N GLU A 127 -0.72 -7.61 15.32
CA GLU A 127 -2.19 -7.64 15.20
C GLU A 127 -2.70 -6.87 13.97
N ASP A 128 -2.08 -5.73 13.64
CA ASP A 128 -2.43 -4.97 12.45
C ASP A 128 -1.91 -5.64 11.18
N ALA A 129 -0.78 -6.36 11.26
CA ALA A 129 -0.28 -7.20 10.18
C ALA A 129 -1.31 -8.27 9.80
N VAL A 130 -1.91 -8.95 10.78
CA VAL A 130 -2.93 -9.96 10.51
C VAL A 130 -4.17 -9.34 9.86
N LYS A 131 -4.65 -8.18 10.33
CA LYS A 131 -5.77 -7.49 9.69
C LYS A 131 -5.50 -7.23 8.21
N LEU A 132 -4.32 -6.71 7.87
CA LEU A 132 -3.93 -6.50 6.47
C LEU A 132 -3.87 -7.79 5.66
N TYR A 133 -3.38 -8.91 6.23
CA TYR A 133 -3.43 -10.19 5.53
C TYR A 133 -4.86 -10.69 5.27
N ILE A 134 -5.77 -10.50 6.23
CA ILE A 134 -7.18 -10.88 6.07
C ILE A 134 -7.86 -9.99 5.02
N ASP A 135 -7.65 -8.68 5.06
CA ASP A 135 -8.14 -7.74 4.03
C ASP A 135 -7.62 -8.14 2.63
N ALA A 136 -6.36 -8.60 2.55
CA ALA A 136 -5.74 -9.07 1.32
C ALA A 136 -6.37 -10.38 0.80
N CYS A 137 -6.74 -11.30 1.69
CA CYS A 137 -7.51 -12.48 1.32
C CYS A 137 -8.88 -12.08 0.77
N GLU A 138 -9.63 -11.26 1.51
CA GLU A 138 -10.97 -10.79 1.15
C GLU A 138 -11.01 -10.15 -0.23
N THR A 139 -10.05 -9.30 -0.51
CA THR A 139 -9.86 -8.67 -1.83
C THR A 139 -9.81 -9.67 -2.99
N LEU A 140 -9.15 -10.83 -2.79
CA LEU A 140 -9.06 -11.88 -3.81
C LEU A 140 -10.30 -12.74 -3.87
N GLU A 141 -10.91 -13.03 -2.73
CA GLU A 141 -12.13 -13.84 -2.65
C GLU A 141 -13.31 -13.16 -3.31
N GLU A 142 -13.46 -11.84 -3.14
CA GLU A 142 -14.49 -11.04 -3.81
C GLU A 142 -14.39 -11.08 -5.33
N ASP A 143 -13.18 -11.27 -5.87
CA ASP A 143 -12.91 -11.37 -7.31
C ASP A 143 -12.83 -12.84 -7.81
N GLY A 144 -13.23 -13.81 -6.98
CA GLY A 144 -13.22 -15.24 -7.34
C GLY A 144 -11.82 -15.84 -7.54
N LYS A 145 -10.81 -15.26 -6.88
CA LYS A 145 -9.39 -15.66 -6.94
C LYS A 145 -8.94 -16.29 -5.63
N GLU A 146 -9.81 -17.03 -4.96
CA GLU A 146 -9.58 -17.58 -3.61
C GLU A 146 -8.30 -18.42 -3.52
N GLN A 147 -7.94 -19.15 -4.60
CA GLN A 147 -6.69 -19.92 -4.66
C GLN A 147 -5.43 -19.05 -4.43
N MET A 148 -5.47 -17.79 -4.84
CA MET A 148 -4.35 -16.86 -4.69
C MET A 148 -4.20 -16.36 -3.25
N ALA A 149 -5.24 -16.52 -2.41
CA ALA A 149 -5.23 -16.12 -1.00
C ALA A 149 -4.57 -17.14 -0.06
N PHE A 150 -4.25 -18.36 -0.52
CA PHE A 150 -3.78 -19.44 0.35
C PHE A 150 -2.47 -19.10 1.09
N ASP A 151 -1.52 -18.46 0.41
CA ASP A 151 -0.26 -18.07 1.04
C ASP A 151 -0.47 -16.94 2.06
N LEU A 152 -1.49 -16.10 1.87
CA LEU A 152 -1.87 -15.03 2.80
C LEU A 152 -2.52 -15.60 4.06
N TYR A 153 -3.38 -16.62 3.91
CA TYR A 153 -3.92 -17.37 5.05
C TYR A 153 -2.82 -18.01 5.88
N ARG A 154 -1.84 -18.65 5.24
CA ARG A 154 -0.69 -19.25 5.94
C ARG A 154 0.12 -18.18 6.69
N ALA A 155 0.33 -17.01 6.07
CA ALA A 155 1.04 -15.91 6.71
C ALA A 155 0.28 -15.38 7.94
N ALA A 156 -1.02 -15.12 7.82
CA ALA A 156 -1.86 -14.68 8.94
C ALA A 156 -1.87 -15.68 10.10
N ALA A 157 -2.06 -16.97 9.80
CA ALA A 157 -2.03 -18.04 10.81
C ALA A 157 -0.65 -18.11 11.50
N SER A 158 0.44 -17.98 10.74
CA SER A 158 1.80 -17.98 11.29
C SER A 158 2.03 -16.84 12.29
N VAL A 159 1.50 -15.64 12.02
CA VAL A 159 1.58 -14.52 12.96
C VAL A 159 0.78 -14.81 14.23
N TYR A 160 -0.44 -15.34 14.13
CA TYR A 160 -1.21 -15.72 15.32
C TYR A 160 -0.54 -16.80 16.15
N LEU A 161 0.11 -17.78 15.52
CA LEU A 161 0.88 -18.81 16.24
C LEU A 161 2.06 -18.21 17.00
N LYS A 162 2.79 -17.25 16.43
CA LYS A 162 3.86 -16.52 17.12
C LYS A 162 3.35 -15.71 18.32
N LEU A 163 2.11 -15.23 18.25
CA LEU A 163 1.43 -14.52 19.34
C LEU A 163 0.75 -15.46 20.36
N GLU A 164 0.87 -16.79 20.20
CA GLU A 164 0.19 -17.80 21.01
C GLU A 164 -1.35 -17.68 21.01
N LYS A 165 -1.91 -17.03 19.98
CA LYS A 165 -3.36 -16.89 19.77
C LYS A 165 -3.90 -18.09 18.99
N TYR A 166 -3.86 -19.26 19.60
CA TYR A 166 -4.18 -20.53 18.93
C TYR A 166 -5.61 -20.60 18.39
N THR A 167 -6.58 -20.01 19.09
CA THR A 167 -7.99 -19.98 18.66
C THR A 167 -8.17 -19.16 17.39
N ASP A 168 -7.50 -18.01 17.30
CA ASP A 168 -7.54 -17.15 16.13
C ASP A 168 -6.81 -17.82 14.95
N ALA A 169 -5.66 -18.44 15.21
CA ALA A 169 -4.94 -19.24 14.21
C ALA A 169 -5.81 -20.37 13.64
N ALA A 170 -6.51 -21.12 14.51
CA ALA A 170 -7.43 -22.16 14.08
C ALA A 170 -8.58 -21.61 13.23
N THR A 171 -9.11 -20.44 13.58
CA THR A 171 -10.17 -19.77 12.81
C THR A 171 -9.69 -19.42 11.40
N VAL A 172 -8.47 -18.87 11.26
CA VAL A 172 -7.87 -18.56 9.95
C VAL A 172 -7.65 -19.83 9.12
N LEU A 173 -7.14 -20.90 9.74
CA LEU A 173 -6.92 -22.19 9.05
C LEU A 173 -8.23 -22.84 8.60
N LEU A 174 -9.30 -22.73 9.38
CA LEU A 174 -10.63 -23.20 8.98
C LEU A 174 -11.17 -22.40 7.78
N ARG A 175 -10.99 -21.07 7.79
CA ARG A 175 -11.37 -20.23 6.65
C ARG A 175 -10.58 -20.61 5.39
N TRP A 176 -9.28 -20.90 5.53
CA TRP A 176 -8.47 -21.42 4.43
C TRP A 176 -8.99 -22.76 3.90
N ALA A 177 -9.32 -23.71 4.78
CA ALA A 177 -9.83 -25.01 4.37
C ALA A 177 -11.14 -24.89 3.56
N LEU A 178 -12.03 -23.98 3.97
CA LEU A 178 -13.27 -23.67 3.23
C LEU A 178 -12.99 -23.05 1.86
N ALA A 179 -12.06 -22.10 1.78
CA ALA A 179 -11.64 -21.51 0.50
C ALA A 179 -11.03 -22.58 -0.43
N ALA A 180 -10.22 -23.50 0.10
CA ALA A 180 -9.64 -24.60 -0.66
C ALA A 180 -10.68 -25.61 -1.15
N ASP A 181 -11.70 -25.90 -0.35
CA ASP A 181 -12.82 -26.75 -0.76
C ASP A 181 -13.62 -26.12 -1.91
N LYS A 182 -13.94 -24.83 -1.81
CA LYS A 182 -14.63 -24.06 -2.87
C LYS A 182 -13.88 -24.12 -4.21
N CYS A 183 -12.55 -24.20 -4.17
CA CYS A 183 -11.71 -24.29 -5.36
C CYS A 183 -11.41 -25.72 -5.84
N ASN A 184 -12.05 -26.76 -5.27
CA ASN A 184 -11.72 -28.18 -5.48
C ASN A 184 -10.23 -28.50 -5.24
N ALA A 185 -9.55 -27.71 -4.40
CA ALA A 185 -8.13 -27.82 -4.10
C ALA A 185 -7.91 -28.55 -2.77
N THR A 186 -8.55 -29.71 -2.60
CA THR A 186 -8.55 -30.46 -1.32
C THR A 186 -7.14 -30.85 -0.85
N HIS A 187 -6.21 -31.10 -1.77
CA HIS A 187 -4.80 -31.33 -1.45
C HIS A 187 -4.08 -30.15 -0.80
N SER A 188 -4.61 -28.93 -0.91
CA SER A 188 -4.05 -27.73 -0.29
C SER A 188 -4.55 -27.51 1.14
N GLN A 189 -5.61 -28.21 1.58
CA GLN A 189 -6.21 -28.07 2.91
C GLN A 189 -5.26 -28.44 4.06
N CYS A 190 -4.26 -29.30 3.79
CA CYS A 190 -3.37 -29.85 4.83
C CYS A 190 -1.93 -29.31 4.77
N LYS A 191 -1.62 -28.32 3.93
CA LYS A 191 -0.25 -27.82 3.74
C LYS A 191 0.11 -26.72 4.75
N VAL A 192 0.13 -27.08 6.04
CA VAL A 192 0.57 -26.18 7.12
C VAL A 192 2.04 -25.81 6.95
#